data_AF-A0A959W864-F1
#
_entry.id   AF-A0A959W864-F1
#
_cell.length_a   1.000
_cell.length_b   1.000
_cell.length_c   1.000
_cell.angle_alpha   90.00
_cell.angle_beta   90.00
_cell.angle_gamma   90.00
#
_symmetry.space_group_name_H-M   'P 1'
#
loop_
_entity.id
_entity.type
_entity.pdbx_description
1 polymer ?
#
loop_
_entity_poly.entity_id
_entity_poly.type
_entity_poly.pdbx_seq_one_letter_code
_entity_poly.pdbx_strand_id
1 'polypeptide(L)'
;MTGDEPESVLYEEPSPGVRLITINRPRARNAIGRLESRALFDLVGRFRDDDEANVLVITGAGTEAFCSGADLKSVVAMFDPDSESEPLFDGRDLHARPIPAEGNIGPTRWVSVNKPVIAAVNGAAYAGGLEWACLAHIRVADQHASFGVTCRRWNVGLGDGGTQRLPRMIGMSRALDLIITGRVIGAAEAERIGLVNEVTESGRCLERALELAGQISALPQPALRTDLEAAIRGFGRPLEEGLAVEAELFNSLLDRPEIRTGASAFVNRDHPDRVAGAAPLHLPGAAYSFAEKAHRGQIDRHGGGDFIEHPARVARITVRHGGDDVAEAAAYLHDTVEKADTTAEEIEATFGPGMRDLVVALGQDPSIGDRADRRADHRHRVAIAGEAARLVYLADRLAGIDAMIERIEAGENAADLDAEKRLGLWRGDIEALSGACPPPGLVAQIGDRLDRLEHLMS
;
A
#
# COMPACT_ATOMS: atom_id res chain seq x y z
N MET A 1 -1.37 40.46 38.25
CA MET A 1 -1.18 39.10 38.78
C MET A 1 -0.97 38.20 37.59
N THR A 2 0.29 37.94 37.26
CA THR A 2 0.75 37.19 36.07
C THR A 2 0.89 35.73 36.46
N GLY A 3 -0.19 34.96 36.35
CA GLY A 3 -0.08 33.52 36.12
C GLY A 3 -0.20 33.32 34.62
N ASP A 4 0.78 32.68 33.99
CA ASP A 4 0.69 32.27 32.58
C ASP A 4 -0.62 31.49 32.40
N GLU A 5 -1.62 32.11 31.77
CA GLU A 5 -2.72 31.34 31.21
C GLU A 5 -2.12 30.44 30.12
N PRO A 6 -2.46 29.15 30.09
CA PRO A 6 -1.93 28.25 29.07
C PRO A 6 -2.28 28.79 27.68
N GLU A 7 -1.33 28.70 26.74
CA GLU A 7 -1.54 29.13 25.35
C GLU A 7 -2.82 28.50 24.78
N SER A 8 -3.67 29.34 24.18
CA SER A 8 -4.99 28.94 23.67
C SER A 8 -4.92 28.16 22.36
N VAL A 9 -3.75 28.12 21.71
CA VAL A 9 -3.43 27.29 20.54
C VAL A 9 -2.00 26.79 20.69
N LEU A 10 -1.78 25.48 20.57
CA LEU A 10 -0.46 24.85 20.67
C LEU A 10 0.03 24.47 19.27
N TYR A 11 1.36 24.49 19.07
CA TYR A 11 2.03 24.06 17.84
C TYR A 11 3.23 23.17 18.15
N GLU A 12 3.17 21.91 17.74
CA GLU A 12 4.14 20.88 18.12
C GLU A 12 4.67 20.11 16.89
N GLU A 13 5.83 19.47 17.04
CA GLU A 13 6.39 18.52 16.08
C GLU A 13 6.47 17.13 16.73
N PRO A 14 5.41 16.30 16.64
CA PRO A 14 5.39 14.99 17.29
C PRO A 14 6.33 13.97 16.63
N SER A 15 6.71 14.18 15.37
CA SER A 15 7.71 13.38 14.65
C SER A 15 8.23 14.15 13.43
N PRO A 16 9.38 13.76 12.83
CA PRO A 16 9.96 14.48 11.71
C PRO A 16 8.98 14.75 10.56
N GLY A 17 8.85 16.02 10.21
CA GLY A 17 7.97 16.50 9.15
C GLY A 17 6.47 16.48 9.46
N VAL A 18 6.07 16.09 10.67
CA VAL A 18 4.68 16.19 11.13
C VAL A 18 4.55 17.41 12.04
N ARG A 19 3.54 18.24 11.79
CA ARG A 19 3.16 19.37 12.65
C ARG A 19 1.79 19.10 13.27
N LEU A 20 1.60 19.46 14.53
CA LEU A 20 0.34 19.33 15.25
C LEU A 20 -0.12 20.71 15.74
N ILE A 21 -1.32 21.10 15.33
CA ILE A 21 -2.04 22.24 15.90
C ILE A 21 -3.12 21.72 16.85
N THR A 22 -3.09 22.17 18.10
CA THR A 22 -4.14 21.87 19.09
C THR A 22 -4.85 23.15 19.49
N ILE A 23 -6.16 23.25 19.23
CA ILE A 23 -6.99 24.33 19.78
C ILE A 23 -7.19 24.04 21.27
N ASN A 24 -6.60 24.84 22.15
CA ASN A 24 -6.44 24.54 23.57
C ASN A 24 -7.33 25.44 24.46
N ARG A 25 -8.65 25.43 24.20
CA ARG A 25 -9.65 26.13 25.01
C ARG A 25 -10.77 25.18 25.46
N PRO A 26 -10.45 24.07 26.17
CA PRO A 26 -11.44 23.03 26.47
C PRO A 26 -12.63 23.54 27.29
N ARG A 27 -12.40 24.51 28.21
CA ARG A 27 -13.47 25.15 29.00
C ARG A 27 -14.48 25.93 28.16
N ALA A 28 -14.08 26.38 26.97
CA ALA A 28 -14.93 27.04 25.99
C ALA A 28 -15.26 26.11 24.80
N ARG A 29 -15.10 24.78 24.96
CA ARG A 29 -15.28 23.78 23.90
C ARG A 29 -14.52 24.14 22.62
N ASN A 30 -13.29 24.63 22.78
CA ASN A 30 -12.39 25.01 21.70
C ASN A 30 -13.01 26.02 20.72
N ALA A 31 -13.86 26.93 21.23
CA ALA A 31 -14.37 28.04 20.46
C ALA A 31 -13.22 29.00 20.05
N ILE A 32 -13.29 29.53 18.84
CA ILE A 32 -12.26 30.38 18.24
C ILE A 32 -12.67 31.84 18.38
N GLY A 33 -11.96 32.59 19.22
CA GLY A 33 -12.04 34.05 19.31
C GLY A 33 -11.02 34.72 18.38
N ARG A 34 -10.89 36.05 18.50
CA ARG A 34 -9.98 36.86 17.68
C ARG A 34 -8.51 36.42 17.81
N LEU A 35 -8.04 36.21 19.05
CA LEU A 35 -6.67 35.80 19.34
C LEU A 35 -6.36 34.45 18.71
N GLU A 36 -7.22 33.46 18.93
CA GLU A 36 -7.03 32.11 18.38
C GLU A 36 -7.10 32.12 16.85
N SER A 37 -8.04 32.87 16.27
CA SER A 37 -8.18 33.01 14.82
C SER A 37 -6.87 33.48 14.18
N ARG A 38 -6.24 34.52 14.75
CA ARG A 38 -4.96 35.04 14.28
C ARG A 38 -3.81 34.05 14.48
N ALA A 39 -3.71 33.44 15.66
CA ALA A 39 -2.69 32.44 15.94
C ALA A 39 -2.79 31.24 14.97
N LEU A 40 -4.00 30.73 14.72
CA LEU A 40 -4.25 29.64 13.77
C LEU A 40 -3.89 30.03 12.33
N PHE A 41 -4.18 31.26 11.92
CA PHE A 41 -3.77 31.79 10.62
C PHE A 41 -2.24 31.79 10.46
N ASP A 42 -1.53 32.35 11.44
CA ASP A 42 -0.07 32.44 11.43
C ASP A 42 0.59 31.05 11.45
N LEU A 43 0.08 30.13 12.26
CA LEU A 43 0.62 28.76 12.39
C LEU A 43 0.41 27.92 11.12
N VAL A 44 -0.74 28.04 10.45
CA VAL A 44 -0.95 27.36 9.17
C VAL A 44 -0.11 28.00 8.06
N GLY A 45 0.11 29.32 8.10
CA GLY A 45 1.09 30.00 7.25
C GLY A 45 2.50 29.46 7.45
N ARG A 46 2.92 29.34 8.71
CA ARG A 46 4.20 28.74 9.08
C ARG A 46 4.32 27.31 8.54
N PHE A 47 3.30 26.47 8.69
CA PHE A 47 3.29 25.11 8.14
C PHE A 47 3.40 25.10 6.60
N ARG A 48 2.65 25.97 5.93
CA ARG A 48 2.65 26.09 4.46
C ARG A 48 4.06 26.39 3.94
N ASP A 49 4.76 27.31 4.60
CA ASP A 49 6.05 27.85 4.15
C ASP A 49 7.28 27.12 4.74
N ASP A 50 7.10 26.19 5.67
CA ASP A 50 8.17 25.38 6.27
C ASP A 50 8.54 24.18 5.39
N ASP A 51 9.69 24.21 4.71
CA ASP A 51 10.13 23.13 3.80
C ASP A 51 10.28 21.77 4.48
N GLU A 52 10.59 21.76 5.78
CA GLU A 52 10.71 20.53 6.58
C GLU A 52 9.35 19.98 7.01
N ALA A 53 8.28 20.77 6.93
CA ALA A 53 6.94 20.31 7.28
C ALA A 53 6.25 19.64 6.09
N ASN A 54 5.82 18.39 6.29
CA ASN A 54 5.16 17.54 5.31
C ASN A 54 3.67 17.43 5.55
N VAL A 55 3.26 17.17 6.80
CA VAL A 55 1.85 16.90 7.15
C VAL A 55 1.43 17.73 8.35
N LEU A 56 0.25 18.34 8.28
CA LEU A 56 -0.36 19.03 9.41
C LEU A 56 -1.49 18.16 9.99
N VAL A 57 -1.45 17.93 11.29
CA VAL A 57 -2.57 17.37 12.07
C VAL A 57 -3.21 18.50 12.88
N ILE A 58 -4.54 18.55 12.92
CA ILE A 58 -5.30 19.54 13.69
C ILE A 58 -6.23 18.77 14.64
N THR A 59 -6.30 19.19 15.90
CA THR A 59 -7.19 18.62 16.92
C THR A 59 -7.68 19.69 17.91
N GLY A 60 -8.65 19.34 18.76
CA GLY A 60 -9.04 20.13 19.93
C GLY A 60 -8.49 19.54 21.23
N ALA A 61 -8.19 20.35 22.22
CA ALA A 61 -7.85 19.85 23.56
C ALA A 61 -9.08 19.26 24.27
N GLY A 62 -8.87 18.21 25.06
CA GLY A 62 -9.92 17.49 25.79
C GLY A 62 -10.63 16.44 24.95
N THR A 63 -11.87 16.10 25.30
CA THR A 63 -12.68 15.07 24.63
C THR A 63 -14.11 15.53 24.32
N GLU A 64 -14.51 16.75 24.69
CA GLU A 64 -15.88 17.21 24.46
C GLU A 64 -16.07 17.79 23.05
N ALA A 65 -15.04 18.48 22.55
CA ALA A 65 -15.15 19.25 21.31
C ALA A 65 -13.81 19.28 20.58
N PHE A 66 -13.87 18.97 19.28
CA PHE A 66 -12.83 19.38 18.35
C PHE A 66 -12.81 20.92 18.26
N CYS A 67 -13.94 21.49 17.88
CA CYS A 67 -14.17 22.94 17.87
C CYS A 67 -15.68 23.22 17.78
N SER A 68 -16.20 24.07 18.68
CA SER A 68 -17.61 24.46 18.69
C SER A 68 -17.97 25.65 17.78
N GLY A 69 -16.98 26.20 17.07
CA GLY A 69 -17.14 27.33 16.15
C GLY A 69 -16.56 28.63 16.69
N ALA A 70 -17.08 29.77 16.20
CA ALA A 70 -16.66 31.09 16.68
C ALA A 70 -17.09 31.32 18.14
N ASP A 71 -16.26 32.02 18.90
CA ASP A 71 -16.61 32.50 20.24
C ASP A 71 -17.74 33.54 20.13
N LEU A 72 -18.94 33.19 20.61
CA LEU A 72 -20.11 34.05 20.50
C LEU A 72 -19.93 35.38 21.26
N LYS A 73 -19.08 35.44 22.29
CA LYS A 73 -18.78 36.72 22.96
C LYS A 73 -18.08 37.68 22.00
N SER A 74 -17.13 37.17 21.20
CA SER A 74 -16.48 37.94 20.14
C SER A 74 -17.42 38.28 18.98
N VAL A 75 -18.43 37.46 18.72
CA VAL A 75 -19.48 37.79 17.72
C VAL A 75 -20.38 38.91 18.22
N VAL A 76 -20.80 38.88 19.49
CA VAL A 76 -21.62 39.93 20.10
C VAL A 76 -20.87 41.27 20.08
N ALA A 77 -19.58 41.27 20.42
CA ALA A 77 -18.71 42.44 20.37
C ALA A 77 -18.60 43.12 18.99
N MET A 78 -18.97 42.43 17.91
CA MET A 78 -19.03 43.05 16.57
C MET A 78 -20.18 44.06 16.41
N PHE A 79 -21.22 43.93 17.23
CA PHE A 79 -22.45 44.73 17.14
C PHE A 79 -22.72 45.54 18.42
N ASP A 80 -21.98 45.25 19.48
CA ASP A 80 -22.10 45.91 20.77
C ASP A 80 -20.80 46.67 21.09
N PRO A 81 -20.77 48.01 20.93
CA PRO A 81 -19.59 48.81 21.20
C PRO A 81 -19.22 48.85 22.69
N ASP A 82 -20.12 48.44 23.59
CA ASP A 82 -19.89 48.39 25.04
C ASP A 82 -19.41 47.01 25.51
N SER A 83 -19.17 46.06 24.60
CA SER A 83 -18.72 44.72 24.94
C SER A 83 -17.31 44.71 25.57
N GLU A 84 -17.15 43.94 26.65
CA GLU A 84 -15.83 43.69 27.26
C GLU A 84 -14.96 42.71 26.46
N SER A 85 -15.53 42.08 25.41
CA SER A 85 -14.81 41.14 24.54
C SER A 85 -14.34 41.82 23.27
N GLU A 86 -13.23 41.34 22.71
CA GLU A 86 -12.75 41.81 21.41
C GLU A 86 -13.65 41.29 20.27
N PRO A 87 -13.99 42.13 19.27
CA PRO A 87 -14.75 41.70 18.10
C PRO A 87 -13.97 40.61 17.34
N LEU A 88 -14.68 39.65 16.75
CA LEU A 88 -14.04 38.52 16.07
C LEU A 88 -13.09 38.96 14.94
N PHE A 89 -13.41 40.07 14.25
CA PHE A 89 -12.57 40.69 13.22
C PHE A 89 -12.93 42.18 13.03
N ASP A 90 -12.02 42.92 12.42
CA ASP A 90 -12.16 44.36 12.17
C ASP A 90 -12.94 44.64 10.87
N GLY A 91 -14.16 45.15 10.99
CA GLY A 91 -14.97 45.64 9.85
C GLY A 91 -15.79 44.59 9.09
N ARG A 92 -16.58 45.03 8.10
CA ARG A 92 -17.49 44.18 7.31
C ARG A 92 -16.92 43.73 5.95
N ASP A 93 -15.68 44.06 5.65
CA ASP A 93 -15.15 43.95 4.28
C ASP A 93 -14.44 42.61 4.02
N LEU A 94 -15.22 41.53 3.98
CA LEU A 94 -14.75 40.21 3.56
C LEU A 94 -14.44 40.14 2.05
N HIS A 95 -14.85 41.17 1.29
CA HIS A 95 -14.74 41.26 -0.17
C HIS A 95 -13.50 42.03 -0.66
N ALA A 96 -12.82 42.81 0.20
CA ALA A 96 -11.62 43.57 -0.19
C ALA A 96 -10.27 42.85 0.00
N ARG A 97 -10.24 41.63 0.55
CA ARG A 97 -8.97 40.94 0.83
C ARG A 97 -8.64 39.93 -0.29
N PRO A 98 -7.53 40.10 -1.05
CA PRO A 98 -7.10 39.10 -2.02
C PRO A 98 -6.77 37.79 -1.30
N ILE A 99 -7.19 36.65 -1.85
CA ILE A 99 -6.83 35.33 -1.33
C ILE A 99 -5.35 35.09 -1.65
N PRO A 100 -4.52 34.61 -0.69
CA PRO A 100 -4.86 34.21 0.68
C PRO A 100 -5.10 35.41 1.62
N ALA A 101 -6.25 35.41 2.29
CA ALA A 101 -6.66 36.40 3.29
C ALA A 101 -6.99 35.71 4.61
N GLU A 102 -6.91 36.43 5.73
CA GLU A 102 -7.49 35.95 7.00
C GLU A 102 -8.99 35.70 6.79
N GLY A 103 -9.43 34.49 7.13
CA GLY A 103 -10.84 34.15 7.27
C GLY A 103 -11.42 34.65 8.59
N ASN A 104 -12.70 34.37 8.83
CA ASN A 104 -13.39 34.80 10.05
C ASN A 104 -12.90 34.06 11.31
N ILE A 105 -12.41 32.83 11.15
CA ILE A 105 -11.97 31.94 12.25
C ILE A 105 -10.66 31.22 11.90
N GLY A 106 -9.79 31.86 11.11
CA GLY A 106 -8.46 31.37 10.77
C GLY A 106 -8.21 31.29 9.25
N PRO A 107 -7.42 30.33 8.76
CA PRO A 107 -7.00 30.23 7.35
C PRO A 107 -8.01 29.45 6.50
N THR A 108 -9.23 29.18 6.97
CA THR A 108 -10.15 28.28 6.27
C THR A 108 -10.61 28.82 4.91
N ARG A 109 -10.36 30.09 4.56
CA ARG A 109 -10.51 30.62 3.18
C ARG A 109 -9.34 30.31 2.24
N TRP A 110 -8.26 29.73 2.75
CA TRP A 110 -7.09 29.40 1.94
C TRP A 110 -7.38 28.20 1.04
N VAL A 111 -6.88 28.30 -0.19
CA VAL A 111 -6.95 27.25 -1.20
C VAL A 111 -5.56 26.80 -1.66
N SER A 112 -4.51 27.38 -1.07
CA SER A 112 -3.10 27.19 -1.47
C SER A 112 -2.28 26.51 -0.37
N VAL A 113 -2.87 25.56 0.36
CA VAL A 113 -2.15 24.68 1.29
C VAL A 113 -1.94 23.35 0.58
N ASN A 114 -0.87 23.27 -0.21
CA ASN A 114 -0.58 22.14 -1.11
C ASN A 114 0.18 21.02 -0.38
N LYS A 115 -0.09 20.86 0.92
CA LYS A 115 0.49 19.84 1.80
C LYS A 115 -0.64 19.11 2.54
N PRO A 116 -0.50 17.81 2.84
CA PRO A 116 -1.51 17.05 3.57
C PRO A 116 -1.93 17.69 4.90
N VAL A 117 -3.24 17.65 5.16
CA VAL A 117 -3.86 18.15 6.38
C VAL A 117 -4.85 17.10 6.87
N ILE A 118 -4.72 16.69 8.14
CA ILE A 118 -5.55 15.69 8.78
C ILE A 118 -6.26 16.32 9.98
N ALA A 119 -7.58 16.20 10.06
CA ALA A 119 -8.34 16.57 11.25
C ALA A 119 -8.58 15.33 12.12
N ALA A 120 -8.08 15.36 13.35
CA ALA A 120 -8.42 14.41 14.40
C ALA A 120 -9.61 14.96 15.19
N VAL A 121 -10.82 14.50 14.87
CA VAL A 121 -12.07 15.04 15.42
C VAL A 121 -12.47 14.26 16.67
N ASN A 122 -12.00 14.76 17.81
CA ASN A 122 -12.13 14.16 19.15
C ASN A 122 -13.42 14.55 19.90
N GLY A 123 -14.47 14.99 19.20
CA GLY A 123 -15.70 15.47 19.82
C GLY A 123 -16.57 16.30 18.86
N ALA A 124 -17.33 17.25 19.39
CA ALA A 124 -18.15 18.15 18.59
C ALA A 124 -17.32 19.01 17.59
N ALA A 125 -17.71 18.99 16.31
CA ALA A 125 -17.23 19.85 15.24
C ALA A 125 -18.41 20.63 14.64
N TYR A 126 -18.67 21.82 15.18
CA TYR A 126 -19.89 22.58 14.92
C TYR A 126 -19.64 23.93 14.28
N ALA A 127 -20.51 24.33 13.35
CA ALA A 127 -20.45 25.62 12.66
C ALA A 127 -19.03 25.87 12.12
N GLY A 128 -18.31 26.85 12.67
CA GLY A 128 -16.92 27.12 12.31
C GLY A 128 -15.96 25.93 12.51
N GLY A 129 -16.18 25.10 13.53
CA GLY A 129 -15.42 23.87 13.74
C GLY A 129 -15.67 22.82 12.65
N LEU A 130 -16.88 22.79 12.06
CA LEU A 130 -17.15 21.96 10.88
C LEU A 130 -16.39 22.51 9.65
N GLU A 131 -16.26 23.83 9.52
CA GLU A 131 -15.47 24.44 8.43
C GLU A 131 -13.99 24.08 8.54
N TRP A 132 -13.45 24.01 9.75
CA TRP A 132 -12.11 23.49 10.02
C TRP A 132 -11.97 21.99 9.72
N ALA A 133 -12.94 21.16 10.10
CA ALA A 133 -12.93 19.75 9.71
C ALA A 133 -12.96 19.59 8.17
N CYS A 134 -13.74 20.42 7.47
CA CYS A 134 -13.82 20.43 6.01
C CYS A 134 -12.57 21.02 5.35
N LEU A 135 -11.78 21.85 6.03
CA LEU A 135 -10.50 22.36 5.52
C LEU A 135 -9.48 21.23 5.36
N ALA A 136 -9.48 20.25 6.27
CA ALA A 136 -8.58 19.12 6.20
C ALA A 136 -8.81 18.30 4.92
N HIS A 137 -7.78 17.59 4.46
CA HIS A 137 -7.90 16.66 3.35
C HIS A 137 -8.48 15.31 3.84
N ILE A 138 -8.07 14.89 5.04
CA ILE A 138 -8.50 13.65 5.70
C ILE A 138 -9.11 13.98 7.07
N ARG A 139 -10.19 13.29 7.45
CA ARG A 139 -10.75 13.36 8.82
C ARG A 139 -10.78 11.98 9.45
N VAL A 140 -10.15 11.86 10.61
CA VAL A 140 -10.26 10.71 11.51
C VAL A 140 -11.08 11.16 12.71
N ALA A 141 -12.19 10.50 13.00
CA ALA A 141 -13.11 10.93 14.05
C ALA A 141 -13.28 9.87 15.12
N ASP A 142 -13.37 10.30 16.38
CA ASP A 142 -13.81 9.41 17.45
C ASP A 142 -15.26 9.00 17.23
N GLN A 143 -15.64 7.78 17.64
CA GLN A 143 -17.03 7.26 17.49
C GLN A 143 -18.10 8.17 18.12
N HIS A 144 -17.75 8.92 19.17
CA HIS A 144 -18.65 9.85 19.86
C HIS A 144 -18.64 11.27 19.26
N ALA A 145 -17.81 11.52 18.23
CA ALA A 145 -17.77 12.80 17.55
C ALA A 145 -19.11 13.11 16.87
N SER A 146 -19.37 14.40 16.71
CA SER A 146 -20.62 14.89 16.12
C SER A 146 -20.40 16.15 15.29
N PHE A 147 -21.18 16.29 14.22
CA PHE A 147 -20.98 17.31 13.19
C PHE A 147 -22.29 18.04 12.91
N GLY A 148 -22.23 19.34 12.62
CA GLY A 148 -23.45 20.07 12.23
C GLY A 148 -23.27 21.56 11.97
N VAL A 149 -24.14 22.11 11.12
CA VAL A 149 -24.25 23.55 10.83
C VAL A 149 -25.15 24.21 11.88
N THR A 150 -24.72 24.17 13.14
CA THR A 150 -25.56 24.59 14.29
C THR A 150 -25.76 26.11 14.38
N CYS A 151 -24.92 26.90 13.69
CA CYS A 151 -25.00 28.36 13.62
C CYS A 151 -26.33 28.88 13.06
N ARG A 152 -27.11 28.06 12.33
CA ARG A 152 -28.45 28.43 11.86
C ARG A 152 -29.43 28.83 12.97
N ARG A 153 -29.29 28.26 14.16
CA ARG A 153 -30.13 28.60 15.32
C ARG A 153 -29.95 30.04 15.80
N TRP A 154 -28.81 30.66 15.45
CA TRP A 154 -28.39 31.99 15.92
C TRP A 154 -28.31 33.00 14.79
N ASN A 155 -28.87 32.68 13.62
CA ASN A 155 -28.79 33.48 12.40
C ASN A 155 -27.34 33.76 11.92
N VAL A 156 -26.35 32.97 12.35
CA VAL A 156 -24.94 33.12 11.94
C VAL A 156 -24.64 32.24 10.75
N GLY A 157 -24.18 32.82 9.64
CA GLY A 157 -23.89 32.13 8.37
C GLY A 157 -22.64 31.26 8.45
N LEU A 158 -22.55 30.25 7.58
CA LEU A 158 -21.25 29.70 7.19
C LEU A 158 -20.54 30.77 6.35
N GLY A 159 -19.30 31.10 6.71
CA GLY A 159 -18.57 32.23 6.14
C GLY A 159 -17.14 31.92 5.74
N ASP A 160 -16.65 30.72 6.05
CA ASP A 160 -15.24 30.36 6.01
C ASP A 160 -15.02 29.04 5.24
N GLY A 161 -15.85 28.83 4.21
CA GLY A 161 -15.72 27.73 3.25
C GLY A 161 -16.68 26.57 3.47
N GLY A 162 -17.52 26.58 4.52
CA GLY A 162 -18.49 25.51 4.78
C GLY A 162 -19.52 25.33 3.66
N THR A 163 -19.98 26.42 3.03
CA THR A 163 -20.87 26.35 1.86
C THR A 163 -20.18 25.85 0.60
N GLN A 164 -18.85 25.76 0.60
CA GLN A 164 -18.06 25.39 -0.55
C GLN A 164 -17.50 23.97 -0.42
N ARG A 165 -16.82 23.65 0.68
CA ARG A 165 -16.18 22.34 0.86
C ARG A 165 -17.19 21.25 1.19
N LEU A 166 -18.17 21.51 2.06
CA LEU A 166 -19.14 20.49 2.46
C LEU A 166 -19.90 19.90 1.27
N PRO A 167 -20.53 20.69 0.36
CA PRO A 167 -21.21 20.12 -0.81
C PRO A 167 -20.31 19.36 -1.78
N ARG A 168 -19.02 19.73 -1.85
CA ARG A 168 -18.03 19.06 -2.70
C ARG A 168 -17.59 17.72 -2.13
N MET A 169 -17.64 17.56 -0.80
CA MET A 169 -17.29 16.32 -0.11
C MET A 169 -18.44 15.32 -0.10
N ILE A 170 -19.65 15.73 0.32
CA ILE A 170 -20.76 14.81 0.59
C ILE A 170 -21.91 14.90 -0.41
N GLY A 171 -21.70 15.65 -1.50
CA GLY A 171 -22.71 15.96 -2.49
C GLY A 171 -23.71 17.02 -2.03
N MET A 172 -24.30 17.72 -2.99
CA MET A 172 -25.19 18.86 -2.74
C MET A 172 -26.39 18.49 -1.87
N SER A 173 -27.02 17.34 -2.11
CA SER A 173 -28.23 16.92 -1.37
C SER A 173 -27.98 16.74 0.13
N ARG A 174 -26.93 15.99 0.51
CA ARG A 174 -26.59 15.77 1.92
C ARG A 174 -26.10 17.05 2.59
N ALA A 175 -25.32 17.86 1.88
CA ALA A 175 -24.87 19.14 2.40
C ALA A 175 -26.04 20.10 2.65
N LEU A 176 -27.01 20.21 1.73
CA LEU A 176 -28.18 21.07 1.92
C LEU A 176 -29.07 20.61 3.08
N ASP A 177 -29.22 19.30 3.31
CA ASP A 177 -29.89 18.78 4.51
C ASP A 177 -29.23 19.34 5.79
N LEU A 178 -27.91 19.22 5.93
CA LEU A 178 -27.21 19.76 7.10
C LEU A 178 -27.24 21.30 7.17
N ILE A 179 -27.05 21.99 6.05
CA ILE A 179 -27.01 23.45 5.96
C ILE A 179 -28.37 24.08 6.28
N ILE A 180 -29.47 23.52 5.76
CA ILE A 180 -30.81 24.05 5.93
C ILE A 180 -31.36 23.71 7.31
N THR A 181 -31.24 22.44 7.73
CA THR A 181 -31.86 21.98 8.99
C THR A 181 -31.02 22.32 10.21
N GLY A 182 -29.70 22.45 10.06
CA GLY A 182 -28.76 22.56 11.18
C GLY A 182 -28.81 21.33 12.11
N ARG A 183 -29.29 20.18 11.62
CA ARG A 183 -29.30 18.93 12.39
C ARG A 183 -27.87 18.46 12.66
N VAL A 184 -27.72 17.77 13.79
CA VAL A 184 -26.45 17.17 14.18
C VAL A 184 -26.42 15.71 13.73
N ILE A 185 -25.28 15.27 13.23
CA ILE A 185 -25.02 13.88 12.85
C ILE A 185 -23.86 13.32 13.68
N GLY A 186 -23.90 12.02 13.99
CA GLY A 186 -22.80 11.32 14.64
C GLY A 186 -21.74 10.84 13.65
N ALA A 187 -20.60 10.36 14.16
CA ALA A 187 -19.47 9.88 13.37
C ALA A 187 -19.83 8.79 12.35
N ALA A 188 -20.67 7.82 12.71
CA ALA A 188 -21.10 6.75 11.80
C ALA A 188 -21.90 7.26 10.58
N GLU A 189 -22.79 8.26 10.77
CA GLU A 189 -23.46 8.87 9.64
C GLU A 189 -22.48 9.72 8.82
N ALA A 190 -21.59 10.45 9.48
CA ALA A 190 -20.59 11.29 8.84
C ALA A 190 -19.66 10.47 7.93
N GLU A 191 -19.20 9.30 8.36
CA GLU A 191 -18.43 8.36 7.55
C GLU A 191 -19.25 7.85 6.36
N ARG A 192 -20.47 7.37 6.61
CA ARG A 192 -21.36 6.82 5.57
C ARG A 192 -21.66 7.82 4.43
N ILE A 193 -21.68 9.12 4.71
CA ILE A 193 -21.94 10.16 3.70
C ILE A 193 -20.66 10.75 3.10
N GLY A 194 -19.48 10.28 3.50
CA GLY A 194 -18.19 10.76 3.00
C GLY A 194 -17.66 12.04 3.66
N LEU A 195 -18.23 12.46 4.80
CA LEU A 195 -17.68 13.56 5.59
C LEU A 195 -16.45 13.11 6.37
N VAL A 196 -16.45 11.91 6.93
CA VAL A 196 -15.33 11.33 7.71
C VAL A 196 -14.69 10.20 6.92
N ASN A 197 -13.36 10.08 6.98
CA ASN A 197 -12.62 9.05 6.26
C ASN A 197 -12.44 7.77 7.09
N GLU A 198 -12.30 7.90 8.42
CA GLU A 198 -12.11 6.79 9.34
C GLU A 198 -12.73 7.12 10.70
N VAL A 199 -13.44 6.17 11.31
CA VAL A 199 -13.99 6.28 12.67
C VAL A 199 -13.19 5.37 13.62
N THR A 200 -12.74 5.91 14.74
CA THR A 200 -11.98 5.19 15.77
C THR A 200 -12.80 5.02 17.06
N GLU A 201 -12.32 4.19 17.98
CA GLU A 201 -12.77 4.25 19.37
C GLU A 201 -12.55 5.65 19.96
N SER A 202 -13.36 6.03 20.94
CA SER A 202 -13.26 7.34 21.59
C SER A 202 -11.91 7.55 22.25
N GLY A 203 -11.27 8.70 22.02
CA GLY A 203 -9.94 9.05 22.53
C GLY A 203 -8.78 8.54 21.68
N ARG A 204 -9.05 7.92 20.52
CA ARG A 204 -8.01 7.30 19.67
C ARG A 204 -7.78 8.04 18.36
N CYS A 205 -8.64 8.98 17.99
CA CYS A 205 -8.54 9.64 16.68
C CYS A 205 -7.23 10.41 16.47
N LEU A 206 -6.66 11.02 17.52
CA LEU A 206 -5.39 11.76 17.41
C LEU A 206 -4.21 10.83 17.18
N GLU A 207 -4.11 9.75 17.94
CA GLU A 207 -3.07 8.73 17.76
C GLU A 207 -3.11 8.16 16.34
N ARG A 208 -4.31 7.80 15.87
CA ARG A 208 -4.51 7.29 14.52
C ARG A 208 -4.16 8.32 13.44
N ALA A 209 -4.52 9.59 13.65
CA ALA A 209 -4.15 10.66 12.74
C ALA A 209 -2.63 10.90 12.69
N LEU A 210 -1.92 10.76 13.82
CA LEU A 210 -0.46 10.87 13.88
C LEU A 210 0.24 9.68 13.22
N GLU A 211 -0.27 8.46 13.39
CA GLU A 211 0.22 7.28 12.66
C GLU A 211 0.11 7.50 11.14
N LEU A 212 -1.06 7.94 10.67
CA LEU A 212 -1.29 8.24 9.26
C LEU A 212 -0.40 9.39 8.77
N ALA A 213 -0.20 10.43 9.59
CA ALA A 213 0.71 11.52 9.26
C ALA A 213 2.16 11.04 9.13
N GLY A 214 2.62 10.14 9.99
CA GLY A 214 3.94 9.53 9.90
C GLY A 214 4.13 8.72 8.61
N GLN A 215 3.13 7.92 8.24
CA GLN A 215 3.12 7.18 6.98
C GLN A 215 3.20 8.12 5.76
N ILE A 216 2.39 9.19 5.75
CA ILE A 216 2.37 10.17 4.67
C ILE A 216 3.67 10.98 4.61
N SER A 217 4.27 11.33 5.75
CA SER A 217 5.54 12.06 5.82
C SER A 217 6.70 11.27 5.23
N ALA A 218 6.65 9.93 5.30
CA ALA A 218 7.66 9.04 4.72
C ALA A 218 7.55 8.87 3.18
N LEU A 219 6.45 9.32 2.56
CA LEU A 219 6.28 9.24 1.11
C LEU A 219 7.11 10.30 0.36
N PRO A 220 7.41 10.09 -0.94
CA PRO A 220 8.00 11.12 -1.79
C PRO A 220 7.12 12.37 -1.89
N GLN A 221 7.48 13.41 -1.13
CA GLN A 221 6.67 14.62 -0.97
C GLN A 221 6.43 15.41 -2.27
N PRO A 222 7.39 15.54 -3.21
CA PRO A 222 7.14 16.29 -4.44
C PRO A 222 5.93 15.78 -5.23
N ALA A 223 5.87 14.47 -5.49
CA ALA A 223 4.78 13.85 -6.26
C ALA A 223 3.45 13.94 -5.54
N LEU A 224 3.45 13.65 -4.24
CA LEU A 224 2.25 13.75 -3.42
C LEU A 224 1.65 15.17 -3.44
N ARG A 225 2.50 16.19 -3.30
CA ARG A 225 2.06 17.60 -3.23
C ARG A 225 1.53 18.08 -4.59
N THR A 226 2.14 17.68 -5.70
CA THR A 226 1.63 18.02 -7.05
C THR A 226 0.28 17.37 -7.33
N ASP A 227 0.08 16.12 -6.91
CA ASP A 227 -1.18 15.40 -7.11
C ASP A 227 -2.30 16.05 -6.28
N LEU A 228 -2.01 16.36 -5.02
CA LEU A 228 -2.94 17.06 -4.14
C LEU A 228 -3.32 18.43 -4.71
N GLU A 229 -2.33 19.21 -5.16
CA GLU A 229 -2.57 20.52 -5.75
C GLU A 229 -3.38 20.43 -7.05
N ALA A 230 -3.06 19.48 -7.93
CA ALA A 230 -3.76 19.26 -9.19
C ALA A 230 -5.24 18.91 -8.94
N ALA A 231 -5.49 17.98 -8.01
CA ALA A 231 -6.85 17.60 -7.64
C ALA A 231 -7.65 18.79 -7.12
N ILE A 232 -7.08 19.61 -6.24
CA ILE A 232 -7.78 20.77 -5.66
C ILE A 232 -7.99 21.88 -6.69
N ARG A 233 -6.96 22.26 -7.45
CA ARG A 233 -7.03 23.34 -8.45
C ARG A 233 -7.92 22.98 -9.64
N GLY A 234 -7.92 21.71 -10.05
CA GLY A 234 -8.73 21.20 -11.14
C GLY A 234 -10.20 20.99 -10.76
N PHE A 235 -10.51 20.76 -9.48
CA PHE A 235 -11.86 20.44 -9.05
C PHE A 235 -12.86 21.58 -9.35
N GLY A 236 -13.89 21.26 -10.12
CA GLY A 236 -14.94 22.21 -10.52
C GLY A 236 -14.63 23.01 -11.78
N ARG A 237 -13.50 22.78 -12.43
CA ARG A 237 -13.20 23.25 -13.79
C ARG A 237 -13.74 22.28 -14.85
N PRO A 238 -13.88 22.69 -16.12
CA PRO A 238 -13.98 21.76 -17.23
C PRO A 238 -12.83 20.75 -17.21
N LEU A 239 -13.08 19.51 -17.64
CA LEU A 239 -12.10 18.44 -17.55
C LEU A 239 -10.79 18.80 -18.27
N GLU A 240 -10.88 19.46 -19.42
CA GLU A 240 -9.73 19.89 -20.21
C GLU A 240 -8.85 20.90 -19.46
N GLU A 241 -9.44 21.82 -18.70
CA GLU A 241 -8.71 22.77 -17.86
C GLU A 241 -8.09 22.08 -16.64
N GLY A 242 -8.78 21.08 -16.06
CA GLY A 242 -8.26 20.26 -14.99
C GLY A 242 -7.03 19.46 -15.43
N LEU A 243 -7.09 18.80 -16.60
CA LEU A 243 -5.97 18.05 -17.18
C LEU A 243 -4.80 18.97 -17.55
N ALA A 244 -5.06 20.21 -17.96
CA ALA A 244 -4.00 21.19 -18.20
C ALA A 244 -3.24 21.54 -16.90
N VAL A 245 -3.95 21.70 -15.78
CA VAL A 245 -3.34 21.93 -14.46
C VAL A 245 -2.56 20.69 -14.01
N GLU A 246 -3.10 19.49 -14.20
CA GLU A 246 -2.41 18.23 -13.88
C GLU A 246 -1.11 18.09 -14.68
N ALA A 247 -1.14 18.32 -15.98
CA ALA A 247 0.04 18.25 -16.84
C ALA A 247 1.11 19.28 -16.46
N GLU A 248 0.71 20.53 -16.14
CA GLU A 248 1.63 21.56 -15.66
C GLU A 248 2.38 21.11 -14.40
N LEU A 249 1.65 20.62 -13.39
CA LEU A 249 2.22 20.21 -12.11
C LEU A 249 3.06 18.94 -12.24
N PHE A 250 2.59 17.94 -12.99
CA PHE A 250 3.35 16.71 -13.25
C PHE A 250 4.66 16.99 -13.97
N ASN A 251 4.64 17.84 -15.01
CA ASN A 251 5.85 18.20 -15.74
C ASN A 251 6.90 18.87 -14.85
N SER A 252 6.49 19.62 -13.82
CA SER A 252 7.40 20.21 -12.83
C SER A 252 8.17 19.18 -11.97
N LEU A 253 7.72 17.92 -11.94
CA LEU A 253 8.41 16.82 -11.26
C LEU A 253 9.53 16.21 -12.10
N LEU A 254 9.43 16.23 -13.43
CA LEU A 254 10.33 15.49 -14.33
C LEU A 254 11.80 15.93 -14.21
N ASP A 255 12.02 17.19 -13.81
CA ASP A 255 13.35 17.75 -13.60
C ASP A 255 13.91 17.48 -12.20
N ARG A 256 13.11 16.92 -11.28
CA ARG A 256 13.53 16.66 -9.90
C ARG A 256 14.30 15.34 -9.77
N PRO A 257 15.28 15.23 -8.84
CA PRO A 257 16.02 13.98 -8.64
C PRO A 257 15.16 12.83 -8.11
N GLU A 258 14.13 13.13 -7.31
CA GLU A 258 13.32 12.13 -6.59
C GLU A 258 12.58 11.18 -7.53
N ILE A 259 12.06 11.66 -8.67
CA ILE A 259 11.40 10.78 -9.64
C ILE A 259 12.39 9.79 -10.27
N ARG A 260 13.65 10.20 -10.50
CA ARG A 260 14.69 9.32 -11.03
C ARG A 260 15.09 8.27 -10.00
N THR A 261 15.27 8.68 -8.75
CA THR A 261 15.57 7.78 -7.64
C THR A 261 14.44 6.77 -7.44
N GLY A 262 13.19 7.22 -7.35
CA GLY A 262 12.03 6.36 -7.17
C GLY A 262 11.81 5.39 -8.32
N ALA A 263 11.90 5.85 -9.58
CA ALA A 263 11.80 4.98 -10.75
C ALA A 263 12.92 3.93 -10.79
N SER A 264 14.16 4.33 -10.47
CA SER A 264 15.30 3.40 -10.41
C SER A 264 15.12 2.36 -9.31
N ALA A 265 14.69 2.77 -8.12
CA ALA A 265 14.39 1.87 -7.00
C ALA A 265 13.30 0.85 -7.38
N PHE A 266 12.21 1.31 -8.01
CA PHE A 266 11.15 0.44 -8.49
C PHE A 266 11.64 -0.58 -9.53
N VAL A 267 12.39 -0.14 -10.55
CA VAL A 267 12.97 -1.02 -11.59
C VAL A 267 13.93 -2.05 -10.98
N ASN A 268 14.75 -1.62 -10.02
CA ASN A 268 15.66 -2.51 -9.28
C ASN A 268 14.94 -3.39 -8.25
N ARG A 269 13.62 -3.21 -8.12
CA ARG A 269 12.77 -3.89 -7.14
C ARG A 269 13.27 -3.70 -5.70
N ASP A 270 13.79 -2.52 -5.43
CA ASP A 270 14.20 -2.00 -4.13
C ASP A 270 13.06 -1.10 -3.61
N HIS A 271 11.90 -1.71 -3.35
CA HIS A 271 10.69 -0.99 -2.98
C HIS A 271 10.54 -0.96 -1.44
N PRO A 272 10.14 0.15 -0.81
CA PRO A 272 9.93 0.22 0.64
C PRO A 272 8.93 -0.82 1.18
N ASP A 273 7.93 -1.21 0.37
CA ASP A 273 6.97 -2.26 0.73
C ASP A 273 7.54 -3.70 0.62
N ARG A 274 8.78 -3.87 0.15
CA ARG A 274 9.44 -5.19 0.13
C ARG A 274 10.05 -5.47 1.48
N VAL A 275 9.35 -6.26 2.27
CA VAL A 275 9.91 -6.90 3.47
C VAL A 275 10.85 -8.02 3.02
N ALA A 276 12.13 -7.96 3.42
CA ALA A 276 13.08 -9.04 3.17
C ALA A 276 12.54 -10.36 3.74
N GLY A 277 12.47 -11.40 2.91
CA GLY A 277 11.90 -12.70 3.28
C GLY A 277 10.36 -12.81 3.25
N ALA A 278 9.63 -11.75 2.88
CA ALA A 278 8.21 -11.90 2.59
C ALA A 278 8.01 -12.64 1.27
N ALA A 279 7.18 -13.68 1.29
CA ALA A 279 6.84 -14.44 0.11
C ALA A 279 6.28 -13.49 -0.98
N PRO A 280 6.71 -13.63 -2.25
CA PRO A 280 6.15 -12.84 -3.34
C PRO A 280 4.61 -12.98 -3.38
N LEU A 281 3.89 -11.88 -3.61
CA LEU A 281 2.43 -11.86 -3.82
C LEU A 281 1.94 -12.84 -4.91
N HIS A 282 2.85 -13.31 -5.78
CA HIS A 282 2.62 -14.33 -6.77
C HIS A 282 3.86 -15.23 -6.89
N LEU A 283 3.98 -16.20 -5.97
CA LEU A 283 5.16 -17.05 -5.78
C LEU A 283 5.61 -17.77 -7.07
N PRO A 284 4.73 -18.42 -7.87
CA PRO A 284 5.14 -19.10 -9.09
C PRO A 284 5.73 -18.16 -10.15
N GLY A 285 5.09 -17.01 -10.35
CA GLY A 285 5.55 -15.98 -11.30
C GLY A 285 6.92 -15.39 -10.91
N ALA A 286 7.17 -15.20 -9.62
CA ALA A 286 8.48 -14.76 -9.14
C ALA A 286 9.55 -15.84 -9.35
N ALA A 287 9.21 -17.11 -9.11
CA ALA A 287 10.09 -18.26 -9.35
C ALA A 287 10.42 -18.43 -10.84
N TYR A 288 9.44 -18.30 -11.74
CA TYR A 288 9.66 -18.34 -13.19
C TYR A 288 10.62 -17.25 -13.65
N SER A 289 10.38 -15.98 -13.30
CA SER A 289 11.28 -14.89 -13.71
C SER A 289 12.68 -15.03 -13.13
N PHE A 290 12.81 -15.60 -11.93
CA PHE A 290 14.11 -15.89 -11.33
C PHE A 290 14.83 -16.99 -12.12
N ALA A 291 14.17 -18.12 -12.39
CA ALA A 291 14.72 -19.24 -13.16
C ALA A 291 15.08 -18.82 -14.60
N GLU A 292 14.22 -18.04 -15.27
CA GLU A 292 14.48 -17.50 -16.61
C GLU A 292 15.75 -16.64 -16.63
N LYS A 293 15.96 -15.81 -15.60
CA LYS A 293 17.18 -15.02 -15.46
C LYS A 293 18.40 -15.90 -15.17
N ALA A 294 18.27 -16.88 -14.28
CA ALA A 294 19.36 -17.79 -13.90
C ALA A 294 19.84 -18.65 -15.07
N HIS A 295 18.92 -19.13 -15.91
CA HIS A 295 19.22 -19.95 -17.08
C HIS A 295 19.40 -19.15 -18.37
N ARG A 296 19.51 -17.81 -18.30
CA ARG A 296 19.60 -16.96 -19.48
C ARG A 296 20.81 -17.34 -20.34
N GLY A 297 20.55 -17.63 -21.62
CA GLY A 297 21.58 -18.04 -22.58
C GLY A 297 22.03 -19.49 -22.46
N GLN A 298 21.44 -20.27 -21.54
CA GLN A 298 21.62 -21.72 -21.50
C GLN A 298 20.69 -22.38 -22.52
N ILE A 299 21.24 -23.26 -23.33
CA ILE A 299 20.51 -24.07 -24.30
C ILE A 299 20.35 -25.46 -23.70
N ASP A 300 19.20 -26.09 -23.92
CA ASP A 300 19.01 -27.49 -23.58
C ASP A 300 20.13 -28.36 -24.19
N ARG A 301 20.70 -29.27 -23.39
CA ARG A 301 21.79 -30.19 -23.79
C ARG A 301 21.42 -31.08 -24.97
N HIS A 302 20.14 -31.12 -25.33
CA HIS A 302 19.58 -31.91 -26.41
C HIS A 302 19.13 -31.07 -27.63
N GLY A 303 19.47 -29.77 -27.67
CA GLY A 303 19.38 -28.94 -28.88
C GLY A 303 17.99 -28.38 -29.21
N GLY A 304 17.03 -28.46 -28.28
CA GLY A 304 15.61 -28.15 -28.52
C GLY A 304 15.14 -26.72 -28.22
N GLY A 305 16.01 -25.81 -27.79
CA GLY A 305 15.64 -24.42 -27.43
C GLY A 305 16.24 -23.95 -26.11
N ASP A 306 15.66 -22.89 -25.54
CA ASP A 306 16.09 -22.30 -24.27
C ASP A 306 15.85 -23.27 -23.11
N PHE A 307 16.83 -23.40 -22.21
CA PHE A 307 16.78 -24.37 -21.10
C PHE A 307 15.55 -24.17 -20.18
N ILE A 308 15.04 -22.94 -20.06
CA ILE A 308 13.89 -22.60 -19.21
C ILE A 308 12.60 -23.36 -19.58
N GLU A 309 12.50 -23.87 -20.81
CA GLU A 309 11.35 -24.69 -21.24
C GLU A 309 11.24 -26.01 -20.49
N HIS A 310 12.35 -26.57 -20.00
CA HIS A 310 12.31 -27.80 -19.18
C HIS A 310 11.67 -27.54 -17.81
N PRO A 311 12.16 -26.61 -16.96
CA PRO A 311 11.48 -26.25 -15.72
C PRO A 311 10.01 -25.82 -15.93
N ALA A 312 9.71 -25.10 -17.02
CA ALA A 312 8.33 -24.74 -17.35
C ALA A 312 7.45 -25.96 -17.70
N ARG A 313 8.00 -26.99 -18.35
CA ARG A 313 7.30 -28.25 -18.59
C ARG A 313 7.05 -29.00 -17.27
N VAL A 314 8.03 -29.04 -16.37
CA VAL A 314 7.88 -29.64 -15.04
C VAL A 314 6.78 -28.93 -14.24
N ALA A 315 6.79 -27.60 -14.19
CA ALA A 315 5.77 -26.80 -13.51
C ALA A 315 4.35 -27.09 -14.03
N ARG A 316 4.17 -27.17 -15.36
CA ARG A 316 2.88 -27.53 -15.98
C ARG A 316 2.40 -28.93 -15.57
N ILE A 317 3.30 -29.91 -15.46
CA ILE A 317 2.96 -31.27 -15.01
C ILE A 317 2.60 -31.25 -13.52
N THR A 318 3.38 -30.55 -12.69
CA THR A 318 3.13 -30.36 -11.26
C THR A 318 1.73 -29.81 -10.99
N VAL A 319 1.36 -28.70 -11.64
CA VAL A 319 0.03 -28.09 -11.49
C VAL A 319 -1.09 -29.02 -11.97
N ARG A 320 -0.90 -29.69 -13.11
CA ARG A 320 -1.89 -30.64 -13.65
C ARG A 320 -2.21 -31.78 -12.68
N HIS A 321 -1.23 -32.19 -11.87
CA HIS A 321 -1.37 -33.26 -10.90
C HIS A 321 -1.62 -32.76 -9.47
N GLY A 322 -2.10 -31.53 -9.32
CA GLY A 322 -2.61 -30.99 -8.05
C GLY A 322 -1.59 -30.26 -7.18
N GLY A 323 -0.44 -29.86 -7.75
CA GLY A 323 0.54 -29.03 -7.04
C GLY A 323 0.00 -27.64 -6.72
N ASP A 324 0.31 -27.15 -5.52
CA ASP A 324 0.03 -25.79 -5.07
C ASP A 324 1.09 -24.80 -5.59
N ASP A 325 0.93 -23.51 -5.26
CA ASP A 325 1.86 -22.43 -5.65
C ASP A 325 3.31 -22.71 -5.20
N VAL A 326 3.49 -23.43 -4.08
CA VAL A 326 4.82 -23.79 -3.56
C VAL A 326 5.44 -24.88 -4.44
N ALA A 327 4.68 -25.93 -4.77
CA ALA A 327 5.14 -26.98 -5.67
C ALA A 327 5.41 -26.44 -7.08
N GLU A 328 4.56 -25.55 -7.61
CA GLU A 328 4.78 -24.91 -8.91
C GLU A 328 6.06 -24.05 -8.90
N ALA A 329 6.25 -23.22 -7.88
CA ALA A 329 7.45 -22.40 -7.74
C ALA A 329 8.71 -23.26 -7.61
N ALA A 330 8.67 -24.33 -6.82
CA ALA A 330 9.76 -25.28 -6.70
C ALA A 330 10.07 -25.98 -8.02
N ALA A 331 9.05 -26.27 -8.85
CA ALA A 331 9.25 -26.83 -10.18
C ALA A 331 10.00 -25.89 -11.13
N TYR A 332 9.79 -24.57 -11.05
CA TYR A 332 10.61 -23.61 -11.80
C TYR A 332 12.06 -23.56 -11.31
N LEU A 333 12.27 -23.75 -9.99
CA LEU A 333 13.58 -23.59 -9.35
C LEU A 333 14.37 -24.90 -9.19
N HIS A 334 13.79 -26.06 -9.47
CA HIS A 334 14.36 -27.36 -9.08
C HIS A 334 15.79 -27.61 -9.61
N ASP A 335 16.12 -27.02 -10.76
CA ASP A 335 17.41 -27.16 -11.43
C ASP A 335 18.30 -25.91 -11.32
N THR A 336 17.84 -24.81 -10.70
CA THR A 336 18.59 -23.55 -10.70
C THR A 336 19.89 -23.66 -9.91
N VAL A 337 19.89 -24.38 -8.78
CA VAL A 337 21.09 -24.57 -7.96
C VAL A 337 22.07 -25.57 -8.60
N GLU A 338 21.57 -26.58 -9.32
CA GLU A 338 22.43 -27.61 -9.93
C GLU A 338 22.99 -27.17 -11.30
N LYS A 339 22.22 -26.39 -12.08
CA LYS A 339 22.51 -26.10 -13.50
C LYS A 339 22.81 -24.63 -13.78
N ALA A 340 22.59 -23.72 -12.85
CA ALA A 340 22.94 -22.31 -12.99
C ALA A 340 23.93 -21.85 -11.92
N ASP A 341 24.51 -20.66 -12.12
CA ASP A 341 25.39 -20.00 -11.14
C ASP A 341 24.52 -19.33 -10.06
N THR A 342 23.75 -20.15 -9.34
CA THR A 342 22.81 -19.72 -8.30
C THR A 342 23.05 -20.51 -7.02
N THR A 343 23.12 -19.82 -5.88
CA THR A 343 23.34 -20.49 -4.58
C THR A 343 22.05 -20.72 -3.81
N ALA A 344 22.08 -21.63 -2.83
CA ALA A 344 20.94 -21.87 -1.93
C ALA A 344 20.61 -20.62 -1.10
N GLU A 345 21.62 -19.82 -0.73
CA GLU A 345 21.45 -18.56 -0.01
C GLU A 345 20.69 -17.51 -0.83
N GLU A 346 20.89 -17.47 -2.15
CA GLU A 346 20.13 -16.58 -3.04
C GLU A 346 18.65 -16.98 -3.13
N ILE A 347 18.37 -18.29 -3.14
CA ILE A 347 17.00 -18.82 -3.06
C ILE A 347 16.36 -18.44 -1.72
N GLU A 348 17.09 -18.63 -0.61
CA GLU A 348 16.62 -18.30 0.74
C GLU A 348 16.32 -16.80 0.89
N ALA A 349 17.21 -15.94 0.40
CA ALA A 349 17.04 -14.50 0.44
C ALA A 349 15.81 -14.02 -0.35
N THR A 350 15.46 -14.73 -1.43
CA THR A 350 14.38 -14.33 -2.35
C THR A 350 13.04 -14.95 -1.99
N PHE A 351 13.03 -16.23 -1.59
CA PHE A 351 11.81 -17.05 -1.43
C PHE A 351 11.63 -17.61 -0.02
N GLY A 352 12.59 -17.37 0.88
CA GLY A 352 12.57 -17.84 2.26
C GLY A 352 13.14 -19.25 2.45
N PRO A 353 13.38 -19.65 3.72
CA PRO A 353 14.07 -20.89 4.06
C PRO A 353 13.32 -22.15 3.62
N GLY A 354 11.98 -22.13 3.66
CA GLY A 354 11.17 -23.28 3.23
C GLY A 354 11.33 -23.62 1.75
N MET A 355 11.40 -22.61 0.87
CA MET A 355 11.66 -22.83 -0.56
C MET A 355 13.09 -23.30 -0.80
N ARG A 356 14.06 -22.74 -0.08
CA ARG A 356 15.46 -23.17 -0.15
C ARG A 356 15.63 -24.64 0.20
N ASP A 357 15.02 -25.11 1.28
CA ASP A 357 15.12 -26.51 1.69
C ASP A 357 14.47 -27.45 0.65
N LEU A 358 13.36 -27.03 0.06
CA LEU A 358 12.68 -27.77 -1.01
C LEU A 358 13.52 -27.86 -2.28
N VAL A 359 14.08 -26.75 -2.76
CA VAL A 359 14.95 -26.71 -3.96
C VAL A 359 16.23 -27.51 -3.74
N VAL A 360 16.86 -27.41 -2.56
CA VAL A 360 18.04 -28.20 -2.22
C VAL A 360 17.70 -29.70 -2.24
N ALA A 361 16.55 -30.11 -1.70
CA ALA A 361 16.12 -31.50 -1.72
C ALA A 361 15.91 -32.06 -3.14
N LEU A 362 15.51 -31.21 -4.09
CA LEU A 362 15.28 -31.55 -5.50
C LEU A 362 16.57 -31.61 -6.36
N GLY A 363 17.68 -31.07 -5.87
CA GLY A 363 18.99 -31.12 -6.53
C GLY A 363 19.86 -32.28 -6.05
N GLN A 364 20.79 -32.75 -6.88
CA GLN A 364 21.78 -33.76 -6.47
C GLN A 364 22.91 -33.15 -5.62
N ASP A 365 23.40 -33.89 -4.62
CA ASP A 365 24.58 -33.49 -3.84
C ASP A 365 25.87 -33.79 -4.63
N PRO A 366 26.61 -32.77 -5.10
CA PRO A 366 27.82 -32.99 -5.89
C PRO A 366 28.98 -33.55 -5.06
N SER A 367 28.94 -33.47 -3.73
CA SER A 367 29.98 -33.98 -2.83
C SER A 367 30.04 -35.52 -2.78
N ILE A 368 28.93 -36.18 -3.13
CA ILE A 368 28.87 -37.66 -3.20
C ILE A 368 29.49 -38.12 -4.52
N GLY A 369 30.71 -38.65 -4.45
CA GLY A 369 31.47 -39.04 -5.65
C GLY A 369 30.86 -40.18 -6.46
N ASP A 370 30.33 -41.22 -5.79
CA ASP A 370 29.70 -42.35 -6.47
C ASP A 370 28.31 -42.00 -7.02
N ARG A 371 28.04 -42.39 -8.27
CA ARG A 371 26.81 -42.01 -8.98
C ARG A 371 25.58 -42.76 -8.47
N ALA A 372 25.74 -44.02 -8.04
CA ALA A 372 24.63 -44.80 -7.50
C ALA A 372 24.26 -44.29 -6.11
N ASP A 373 25.27 -44.01 -5.27
CA ASP A 373 25.08 -43.45 -3.93
C ASP A 373 24.44 -42.06 -3.99
N ARG A 374 24.91 -41.18 -4.88
CA ARG A 374 24.32 -39.85 -5.08
C ARG A 374 22.84 -39.91 -5.46
N ARG A 375 22.46 -40.91 -6.25
CA ARG A 375 21.07 -41.12 -6.66
C ARG A 375 20.22 -41.73 -5.56
N ALA A 376 20.79 -42.60 -4.73
CA ALA A 376 20.13 -43.12 -3.54
C ALA A 376 19.86 -42.00 -2.53
N ASP A 377 20.86 -41.13 -2.29
CA ASP A 377 20.73 -39.93 -1.46
C ASP A 377 19.63 -38.99 -1.99
N HIS A 378 19.67 -38.65 -3.28
CA HIS A 378 18.68 -37.77 -3.88
C HIS A 378 17.25 -38.30 -3.69
N ARG A 379 17.01 -39.60 -3.94
CA ARG A 379 15.70 -40.22 -3.68
C ARG A 379 15.31 -40.15 -2.21
N HIS A 380 16.25 -40.36 -1.29
CA HIS A 380 16.00 -40.28 0.14
C HIS A 380 15.61 -38.86 0.57
N ARG A 381 16.35 -37.83 0.15
CA ARG A 381 16.06 -36.43 0.47
C ARG A 381 14.70 -36.00 -0.06
N VAL A 382 14.36 -36.36 -1.30
CA VAL A 382 13.03 -36.10 -1.88
C VAL A 382 11.91 -36.80 -1.10
N ALA A 383 12.13 -38.06 -0.68
CA ALA A 383 11.13 -38.82 0.06
C ALA A 383 10.76 -38.15 1.39
N ILE A 384 11.73 -37.57 2.10
CA ILE A 384 11.52 -36.92 3.41
C ILE A 384 11.16 -35.44 3.32
N ALA A 385 11.42 -34.77 2.19
CA ALA A 385 11.17 -33.33 2.00
C ALA A 385 9.69 -32.94 1.81
N GLY A 386 8.79 -33.92 1.74
CA GLY A 386 7.34 -33.69 1.72
C GLY A 386 6.68 -33.91 0.35
N GLU A 387 5.39 -33.63 0.28
CA GLU A 387 4.55 -33.95 -0.88
C GLU A 387 4.92 -33.13 -2.12
N ALA A 388 5.17 -31.83 -1.96
CA ALA A 388 5.62 -30.96 -3.05
C ALA A 388 6.93 -31.46 -3.69
N ALA A 389 7.90 -31.89 -2.88
CA ALA A 389 9.17 -32.42 -3.38
C ALA A 389 8.97 -33.68 -4.23
N ARG A 390 8.17 -34.63 -3.74
CA ARG A 390 7.86 -35.87 -4.46
C ARG A 390 7.11 -35.61 -5.76
N LEU A 391 6.16 -34.67 -5.74
CA LEU A 391 5.39 -34.28 -6.91
C LEU A 391 6.31 -33.67 -7.99
N VAL A 392 7.11 -32.67 -7.63
CA VAL A 392 8.04 -32.01 -8.57
C VAL A 392 9.06 -33.00 -9.12
N TYR A 393 9.62 -33.87 -8.26
CA TYR A 393 10.57 -34.89 -8.69
C TYR A 393 9.97 -35.87 -9.70
N LEU A 394 8.76 -36.37 -9.46
CA LEU A 394 8.09 -37.27 -10.40
C LEU A 394 7.67 -36.54 -11.69
N ALA A 395 7.29 -35.26 -11.58
CA ALA A 395 7.00 -34.42 -12.73
C ALA A 395 8.25 -34.21 -13.62
N ASP A 396 9.42 -34.01 -13.03
CA ASP A 396 10.71 -33.97 -13.75
C ASP A 396 10.98 -35.30 -14.48
N ARG A 397 10.78 -36.43 -13.81
CA ARG A 397 10.91 -37.75 -14.46
C ARG A 397 9.96 -37.93 -15.64
N LEU A 398 8.69 -37.55 -15.49
CA LEU A 398 7.73 -37.60 -16.58
C LEU A 398 8.15 -36.69 -17.74
N ALA A 399 8.61 -35.46 -17.46
CA ALA A 399 9.11 -34.54 -18.47
C ALA A 399 10.30 -35.13 -19.25
N GLY A 400 11.23 -35.78 -18.54
CA GLY A 400 12.39 -36.45 -19.13
C GLY A 400 12.02 -37.67 -19.99
N ILE A 401 11.01 -38.45 -19.58
CA ILE A 401 10.50 -39.60 -20.34
C ILE A 401 9.79 -39.12 -21.61
N ASP A 402 8.92 -38.12 -21.50
CA ASP A 402 8.20 -37.56 -22.65
C ASP A 402 9.19 -36.96 -23.67
N ALA A 403 10.20 -36.22 -23.21
CA ALA A 403 11.25 -35.70 -24.08
C ALA A 403 12.06 -36.82 -24.77
N MET A 404 12.27 -37.95 -24.11
CA MET A 404 12.95 -39.11 -24.72
C MET A 404 12.11 -39.75 -25.81
N ILE A 405 10.82 -39.96 -25.55
CA ILE A 405 9.86 -40.50 -26.53
C ILE A 405 9.79 -39.58 -27.75
N GLU A 406 9.64 -38.27 -27.54
CA GLU A 406 9.57 -37.26 -28.62
C GLU A 406 10.80 -37.36 -29.56
N ARG A 407 11.99 -37.60 -29.01
CA ARG A 407 13.24 -37.74 -29.79
C ARG A 407 13.31 -39.04 -30.59
N ILE A 408 12.93 -40.16 -29.99
CA ILE A 408 12.89 -41.45 -30.69
C ILE A 408 11.86 -41.39 -31.82
N GLU A 409 10.70 -40.78 -31.58
CA GLU A 409 9.66 -40.59 -32.60
C GLU A 409 10.08 -39.61 -33.70
N ALA A 410 10.95 -38.65 -33.39
CA ALA A 410 11.60 -37.78 -34.38
C ALA A 410 12.72 -38.48 -35.19
N GLY A 411 13.00 -39.76 -34.91
CA GLY A 411 13.93 -40.59 -35.67
C GLY A 411 15.34 -40.70 -35.08
N GLU A 412 15.57 -40.24 -33.85
CA GLU A 412 16.84 -40.48 -33.15
C GLU A 412 16.96 -41.94 -32.69
N ASN A 413 18.16 -42.51 -32.75
CA ASN A 413 18.40 -43.90 -32.36
C ASN A 413 18.40 -44.06 -30.83
N ALA A 414 17.56 -44.95 -30.31
CA ALA A 414 17.41 -45.18 -28.87
C ALA A 414 18.71 -45.61 -28.15
N ALA A 415 19.61 -46.32 -28.84
CA ALA A 415 20.90 -46.73 -28.26
C ALA A 415 21.83 -45.53 -28.05
N ASP A 416 21.86 -44.59 -29.00
CA ASP A 416 22.66 -43.35 -28.89
C ASP A 416 22.15 -42.42 -27.77
N LEU A 417 20.89 -42.62 -27.34
CA LEU A 417 20.25 -41.88 -26.26
C LEU A 417 20.42 -42.51 -24.86
N ASP A 418 21.12 -43.65 -24.75
CA ASP A 418 21.18 -44.47 -23.55
C ASP A 418 19.77 -44.84 -23.01
N ALA A 419 18.79 -45.06 -23.91
CA ALA A 419 17.38 -45.19 -23.53
C ALA A 419 17.13 -46.37 -22.57
N GLU A 420 17.77 -47.52 -22.81
CA GLU A 420 17.65 -48.71 -21.95
C GLU A 420 18.15 -48.48 -20.53
N LYS A 421 19.30 -47.81 -20.41
CA LYS A 421 19.85 -47.42 -19.12
C LYS A 421 18.91 -46.46 -18.40
N ARG A 422 18.37 -45.46 -19.10
CA ARG A 422 17.45 -44.47 -18.51
C ARG A 422 16.10 -45.08 -18.12
N LEU A 423 15.56 -46.00 -18.92
CA LEU A 423 14.35 -46.76 -18.62
C LEU A 423 14.48 -47.49 -17.26
N GLY A 424 15.57 -48.25 -17.08
CA GLY A 424 15.83 -48.94 -15.81
C GLY A 424 16.02 -47.98 -14.64
N LEU A 425 16.69 -46.84 -14.88
CA LEU A 425 16.84 -45.79 -13.89
C LEU A 425 15.47 -45.23 -13.46
N TRP A 426 14.58 -44.88 -14.40
CA TRP A 426 13.27 -44.30 -14.13
C TRP A 426 12.30 -45.27 -13.46
N ARG A 427 12.29 -46.55 -13.85
CA ARG A 427 11.53 -47.60 -13.15
C ARG A 427 11.93 -47.67 -11.67
N GLY A 428 13.23 -47.62 -11.38
CA GLY A 428 13.74 -47.61 -10.00
C GLY A 428 13.41 -46.34 -9.20
N ASP A 429 13.21 -45.19 -9.85
CA ASP A 429 12.77 -43.96 -9.16
C ASP A 429 11.30 -44.06 -8.72
N ILE A 430 10.44 -44.58 -9.61
CA ILE A 430 9.01 -44.77 -9.31
C ILE A 430 8.82 -45.81 -8.23
N GLU A 431 9.51 -46.96 -8.32
CA GLU A 431 9.40 -48.02 -7.30
C GLU A 431 9.79 -47.49 -5.92
N ALA A 432 10.88 -46.74 -5.83
CA ALA A 432 11.35 -46.17 -4.56
C ALA A 432 10.38 -45.13 -3.95
N LEU A 433 9.64 -44.39 -4.77
CA LEU A 433 8.75 -43.31 -4.31
C LEU A 433 7.28 -43.72 -4.24
N SER A 434 6.88 -44.85 -4.84
CA SER A 434 5.49 -45.34 -4.85
C SER A 434 4.96 -45.65 -3.44
N GLY A 435 5.84 -46.04 -2.51
CA GLY A 435 5.51 -46.27 -1.10
C GLY A 435 5.29 -44.98 -0.28
N ALA A 436 5.60 -43.80 -0.83
CA ALA A 436 5.55 -42.51 -0.14
C ALA A 436 4.32 -41.64 -0.52
N CYS A 437 3.27 -42.27 -1.08
CA CYS A 437 1.99 -41.65 -1.45
C CYS A 437 2.05 -40.43 -2.41
N PRO A 438 2.69 -40.53 -3.59
CA PRO A 438 2.54 -39.54 -4.66
C PRO A 438 1.13 -39.57 -5.29
N PRO A 439 0.72 -38.55 -6.07
CA PRO A 439 -0.60 -38.53 -6.71
C PRO A 439 -0.79 -39.77 -7.59
N PRO A 440 -1.83 -40.59 -7.36
CA PRO A 440 -2.02 -41.85 -8.08
C PRO A 440 -2.08 -41.69 -9.61
N GLY A 441 -2.63 -40.56 -10.07
CA GLY A 441 -2.72 -40.25 -11.50
C GLY A 441 -1.36 -40.00 -12.16
N LEU A 442 -0.41 -39.37 -11.45
CA LEU A 442 0.93 -39.12 -11.97
C LEU A 442 1.72 -40.42 -12.08
N VAL A 443 1.69 -41.27 -11.06
CA VAL A 443 2.39 -42.56 -11.09
C VAL A 443 1.87 -43.44 -12.22
N ALA A 444 0.54 -43.52 -12.39
CA ALA A 444 -0.06 -44.27 -13.49
C ALA A 444 0.39 -43.73 -14.86
N GLN A 445 0.35 -42.40 -15.04
CA GLN A 445 0.81 -41.78 -16.28
C GLN A 445 2.28 -42.08 -16.57
N ILE A 446 3.17 -42.05 -15.57
CA ILE A 446 4.58 -42.38 -15.77
C ILE A 446 4.73 -43.86 -16.16
N GLY A 447 3.98 -44.76 -15.52
CA GLY A 447 3.94 -46.18 -15.89
C GLY A 447 3.62 -46.39 -17.37
N ASP A 448 2.53 -45.78 -17.84
CA ASP A 448 2.11 -45.85 -19.25
C ASP A 448 3.18 -45.31 -20.21
N ARG A 449 3.89 -44.25 -19.81
CA ARG A 449 4.96 -43.66 -20.63
C ARG A 449 6.21 -44.53 -20.67
N LEU A 450 6.59 -45.17 -19.57
CA LEU A 450 7.71 -46.11 -19.57
C LEU A 450 7.44 -47.33 -20.45
N ASP A 451 6.22 -47.86 -20.40
CA ASP A 451 5.82 -49.00 -21.24
C ASP A 451 5.82 -48.62 -22.73
N ARG A 452 5.38 -47.39 -23.06
CA ARG A 452 5.52 -46.84 -24.42
C ARG A 452 6.98 -46.71 -24.85
N LEU A 453 7.85 -46.21 -23.98
CA LEU A 453 9.27 -46.07 -24.28
C LEU A 453 9.92 -47.44 -24.55
N GLU A 454 9.63 -48.44 -23.73
CA GLU A 454 10.10 -49.81 -23.92
C GLU A 454 9.63 -50.41 -25.25
N HIS A 455 8.39 -50.13 -25.64
CA HIS A 455 7.85 -50.54 -26.95
C HIS A 455 8.57 -49.88 -28.12
N LEU A 456 8.92 -48.59 -28.03
CA LEU A 456 9.64 -47.86 -29.08
C LEU A 456 11.10 -48.32 -29.25
N MET A 457 11.67 -48.98 -28.23
CA MET A 457 13.03 -49.51 -28.26
C MET A 457 13.10 -50.95 -28.81
N SER A 458 11.97 -51.66 -28.83
CA SER A 458 11.84 -53.04 -29.31
C SER A 458 11.64 -53.08 -30.82
#